data_AF-A0A6H1U0H1-F1
#
_entry.id   AF-A0A6H1U0H1-F1
#
_cell.length_a   1.000
_cell.length_b   1.000
_cell.length_c   1.000
_cell.angle_alpha   90.00
_cell.angle_beta   90.00
_cell.angle_gamma   90.00
#
_symmetry.space_group_name_H-M   'P 1'
#
loop_
_entity.id
_entity.type
_entity.pdbx_description
1 polymer ?
#
loop_
_entity_poly.entity_id
_entity_poly.type
_entity_poly.pdbx_seq_one_letter_code
_entity_poly.pdbx_strand_id
1 'polypeptide(L)'
;MSIFPTVELRWFHSGTPPKAIADWFDLRCPGGDRTPPETREDLYLFLPGHDYFNLKLRQGRLEIKWRQNGGGLVHFGDRWQGYAEFWEKSICEGLHANLPNYVLNNGRWIGVEKTRVQRRYAIANDREIAPISFSEMNGTGCNLELTKLAIDGQQWWTLALEAFGEAPLLWDSLEIVATHLSQTYPDNLHLSRSASFAYPKWLEVAIAA
;
A
#
# COMPACT_ATOMS: atom_id res chain seq x y z
N MET A 1 -7.34 21.14 2.59
CA MET A 1 -6.37 20.12 2.14
C MET A 1 -5.64 19.66 3.38
N SER A 2 -5.73 18.37 3.69
CA SER A 2 -5.06 17.78 4.86
C SER A 2 -3.85 16.99 4.37
N ILE A 3 -2.72 17.15 5.06
CA ILE A 3 -1.45 16.51 4.74
C ILE A 3 -1.15 15.48 5.83
N PHE A 4 -0.78 14.27 5.41
CA PHE A 4 -0.49 13.15 6.29
C PHE A 4 0.83 12.51 5.89
N PRO A 5 1.80 12.40 6.80
CA PRO A 5 3.01 11.63 6.55
C PRO A 5 2.70 10.13 6.66
N THR A 6 3.26 9.33 5.75
CA THR A 6 3.21 7.86 5.82
C THR A 6 4.56 7.26 5.48
N VAL A 7 4.82 6.05 5.98
CA VAL A 7 5.93 5.22 5.50
C VAL A 7 5.32 3.93 4.96
N GLU A 8 5.67 3.58 3.74
CA GLU A 8 5.10 2.44 3.02
C GLU A 8 6.18 1.45 2.62
N LEU A 9 5.83 0.16 2.68
CA LEU A 9 6.64 -0.94 2.16
C LEU A 9 5.70 -1.84 1.36
N ARG A 10 5.92 -1.97 0.05
CA ARG A 10 4.98 -2.63 -0.85
C ARG A 10 5.69 -3.56 -1.81
N TRP A 11 5.06 -4.67 -2.14
CA TRP A 11 5.50 -5.61 -3.17
C TRP A 11 4.39 -5.84 -4.20
N PHE A 12 4.75 -5.88 -5.48
CA PHE A 12 3.86 -6.13 -6.60
C PHE A 12 4.22 -7.43 -7.32
N HIS A 13 3.22 -8.24 -7.61
CA HIS A 13 3.36 -9.51 -8.30
C HIS A 13 2.26 -9.67 -9.35
N SER A 14 2.59 -10.28 -10.48
CA SER A 14 1.60 -10.64 -11.50
C SER A 14 0.74 -11.83 -11.06
N GLY A 15 -0.44 -11.96 -11.66
CA GLY A 15 -1.40 -13.01 -11.38
C GLY A 15 -2.22 -12.78 -10.12
N THR A 16 -2.62 -13.87 -9.46
CA THR A 16 -3.41 -13.87 -8.22
C THR A 16 -2.51 -14.20 -7.02
N PRO A 17 -2.87 -13.74 -5.80
CA PRO A 17 -2.08 -14.06 -4.62
C PRO A 17 -2.04 -15.58 -4.40
N PRO A 18 -0.85 -16.17 -4.17
CA PRO A 18 -0.71 -17.57 -3.81
C PRO A 18 -1.64 -17.95 -2.64
N LYS A 19 -2.23 -19.15 -2.71
CA LYS A 19 -3.16 -19.62 -1.66
C LYS A 19 -2.54 -19.54 -0.26
N ALA A 20 -1.26 -19.87 -0.12
CA ALA A 20 -0.56 -19.80 1.17
C ALA A 20 -0.50 -18.37 1.75
N ILE A 21 -0.41 -17.33 0.90
CA ILE A 21 -0.44 -15.92 1.34
C ILE A 21 -1.86 -15.52 1.70
N ALA A 22 -2.86 -15.89 0.89
CA ALA A 22 -4.26 -15.61 1.20
C ALA A 22 -4.68 -16.28 2.51
N ASP A 23 -4.36 -17.56 2.70
CA ASP A 23 -4.63 -18.32 3.92
C ASP A 23 -3.86 -17.74 5.12
N TRP A 24 -2.60 -17.34 4.92
CA TRP A 24 -1.85 -16.65 5.97
C TRP A 24 -2.54 -15.35 6.38
N PHE A 25 -2.83 -14.47 5.42
CA PHE A 25 -3.50 -13.20 5.67
C PHE A 25 -4.83 -13.39 6.39
N ASP A 26 -5.57 -14.43 6.02
CA ASP A 26 -6.93 -14.66 6.52
C ASP A 26 -6.97 -15.35 7.88
N LEU A 27 -6.12 -16.36 8.09
CA LEU A 27 -6.26 -17.30 9.20
C LEU A 27 -5.09 -17.28 10.19
N ARG A 28 -3.91 -16.84 9.77
CA ARG A 28 -2.66 -16.98 10.57
C ARG A 28 -1.94 -15.67 10.83
N CYS A 29 -2.29 -14.61 10.12
CA CYS A 29 -1.76 -13.27 10.36
C CYS A 29 -2.15 -12.87 11.78
N PRO A 30 -1.20 -12.44 12.63
CA PRO A 30 -1.45 -12.11 14.02
C PRO A 30 -2.67 -11.20 14.19
N GLY A 31 -3.63 -11.66 15.00
CA GLY A 31 -4.72 -10.88 15.58
C GLY A 31 -5.76 -10.24 14.65
N GLY A 32 -6.87 -9.82 15.26
CA GLY A 32 -7.81 -8.81 14.75
C GLY A 32 -8.81 -9.22 13.68
N ASP A 33 -9.86 -8.44 13.57
CA ASP A 33 -10.73 -8.44 12.40
C ASP A 33 -10.02 -7.77 11.22
N ARG A 34 -10.32 -8.26 10.03
CA ARG A 34 -9.94 -7.61 8.77
C ARG A 34 -11.12 -6.82 8.24
N THR A 35 -10.86 -5.82 7.42
CA THR A 35 -11.94 -5.14 6.70
C THR A 35 -12.66 -6.12 5.76
N PRO A 36 -13.96 -5.92 5.46
CA PRO A 36 -14.54 -6.58 4.30
C PRO A 36 -13.77 -6.20 3.03
N PRO A 37 -13.78 -7.04 1.97
CA PRO A 37 -13.20 -6.68 0.69
C PRO A 37 -13.84 -5.40 0.14
N GLU A 38 -13.02 -4.39 -0.13
CA GLU A 38 -13.41 -3.13 -0.76
C GLU A 38 -13.01 -3.18 -2.24
N THR A 39 -14.00 -3.27 -3.14
CA THR A 39 -13.77 -3.22 -4.60
C THR A 39 -14.08 -1.84 -5.15
N ARG A 40 -13.16 -1.32 -5.98
CA ARG A 40 -13.31 -0.02 -6.65
C ARG A 40 -12.35 0.12 -7.83
N GLU A 41 -12.56 1.15 -8.63
CA GLU A 41 -11.61 1.64 -9.62
C GLU A 41 -10.98 2.94 -9.14
N ASP A 42 -9.65 3.03 -9.22
CA ASP A 42 -8.87 4.25 -9.00
C ASP A 42 -8.24 4.65 -10.35
N LEU A 43 -8.34 5.93 -10.76
CA LEU A 43 -7.65 6.43 -11.95
C LEU A 43 -6.30 7.03 -11.55
N TYR A 44 -5.20 6.50 -12.07
CA TYR A 44 -3.85 7.01 -11.80
C TYR A 44 -3.34 7.85 -12.96
N LEU A 45 -2.72 8.99 -12.67
CA LEU A 45 -1.96 9.71 -13.69
C LEU A 45 -0.64 8.99 -13.93
N PHE A 46 -0.46 8.46 -15.13
CA PHE A 46 0.76 7.83 -15.58
C PHE A 46 1.79 8.87 -16.04
N LEU A 47 2.89 8.93 -15.30
CA LEU A 47 4.04 9.79 -15.56
C LEU A 47 5.31 8.91 -15.56
N PRO A 48 5.68 8.31 -16.71
CA PRO A 48 6.82 7.41 -16.77
C PRO A 48 8.12 8.14 -16.40
N GLY A 49 8.99 7.47 -15.64
CA GLY A 49 10.26 7.99 -15.12
C GLY A 49 10.14 8.87 -13.88
N HIS A 50 8.93 9.03 -13.32
CA HIS A 50 8.66 9.96 -12.21
C HIS A 50 8.05 9.21 -11.02
N ASP A 51 8.86 8.44 -10.30
CA ASP A 51 8.43 7.59 -9.17
C ASP A 51 8.31 8.33 -7.83
N TYR A 52 8.70 9.60 -7.80
CA TYR A 52 8.61 10.50 -6.65
C TYR A 52 7.23 11.17 -6.50
N PHE A 53 6.35 11.02 -7.49
CA PHE A 53 5.04 11.66 -7.52
C PHE A 53 3.95 10.67 -7.91
N ASN A 54 2.84 10.67 -7.18
CA ASN A 54 1.67 9.87 -7.51
C ASN A 54 0.42 10.71 -7.37
N LEU A 55 -0.39 10.74 -8.43
CA LEU A 55 -1.67 11.42 -8.47
C LEU A 55 -2.73 10.40 -8.85
N LYS A 56 -3.80 10.32 -8.05
CA LYS A 56 -4.94 9.47 -8.38
C LYS A 56 -6.27 10.12 -8.05
N LEU A 57 -7.27 9.82 -8.86
CA LEU A 57 -8.67 10.11 -8.60
C LEU A 57 -9.35 8.84 -8.07
N ARG A 58 -9.95 8.95 -6.90
CA ARG A 58 -10.66 7.85 -6.22
C ARG A 58 -12.03 8.33 -5.78
N GLN A 59 -13.10 7.76 -6.34
CA GLN A 59 -14.49 8.03 -5.92
C GLN A 59 -14.79 9.53 -5.75
N GLY A 60 -14.34 10.37 -6.71
CA GLY A 60 -14.51 11.82 -6.63
C GLY A 60 -13.62 12.51 -5.58
N ARG A 61 -12.48 11.93 -5.21
CA ARG A 61 -11.45 12.56 -4.38
C ARG A 61 -10.11 12.48 -5.05
N LEU A 62 -9.37 13.59 -5.07
CA LEU A 62 -8.01 13.63 -5.59
C LEU A 62 -7.04 13.34 -4.43
N GLU A 63 -6.22 12.32 -4.58
CA GLU A 63 -5.11 12.02 -3.66
C GLU A 63 -3.79 12.32 -4.36
N ILE A 64 -2.95 13.11 -3.71
CA ILE A 64 -1.60 13.47 -4.17
C ILE A 64 -0.62 12.86 -3.18
N LYS A 65 0.41 12.16 -3.65
CA LYS A 65 1.52 11.68 -2.83
C LYS A 65 2.85 12.17 -3.40
N TRP A 66 3.63 12.81 -2.54
CA TRP A 66 5.01 13.22 -2.81
C TRP A 66 5.95 12.33 -2.01
N ARG A 67 6.86 11.65 -2.71
CA ARG A 67 7.90 10.87 -2.08
C ARG A 67 8.89 11.83 -1.42
N GLN A 68 9.18 11.57 -0.16
CA GLN A 68 10.17 12.33 0.60
C GLN A 68 11.51 11.62 0.51
N ASN A 69 12.59 12.39 0.71
CA ASN A 69 13.90 11.81 0.93
C ASN A 69 13.88 11.05 2.28
N GLY A 70 14.13 9.75 2.23
CA GLY A 70 14.10 8.90 3.42
C GLY A 70 13.80 7.45 3.05
N GLY A 71 14.15 6.53 3.96
CA GLY A 71 13.97 5.10 3.76
C GLY A 71 15.09 4.45 2.97
N GLY A 72 14.74 3.42 2.19
CA GLY A 72 15.71 2.62 1.43
C GLY A 72 15.45 1.13 1.54
N LEU A 73 16.45 0.34 1.15
CA LEU A 73 16.39 -1.11 1.22
C LEU A 73 16.36 -1.57 2.68
N VAL A 74 15.37 -2.39 3.02
CA VAL A 74 15.13 -2.91 4.37
C VAL A 74 14.97 -4.42 4.34
N HIS A 75 15.28 -5.06 5.45
CA HIS A 75 15.27 -6.51 5.63
C HIS A 75 14.53 -6.87 6.91
N PHE A 76 13.57 -7.79 6.84
CA PHE A 76 12.87 -8.36 7.99
C PHE A 76 12.95 -9.88 7.95
N GLY A 77 13.80 -10.43 8.83
CA GLY A 77 14.26 -11.81 8.72
C GLY A 77 14.92 -12.10 7.36
N ASP A 78 14.93 -13.37 6.97
CA ASP A 78 15.58 -13.80 5.72
C ASP A 78 14.66 -13.68 4.48
N ARG A 79 13.36 -13.42 4.71
CA ARG A 79 12.32 -13.58 3.68
C ARG A 79 11.75 -12.29 3.13
N TRP A 80 11.83 -11.18 3.87
CA TRP A 80 11.26 -9.91 3.46
C TRP A 80 12.37 -8.93 3.15
N GLN A 81 12.49 -8.56 1.87
CA GLN A 81 13.40 -7.53 1.39
C GLN A 81 12.58 -6.56 0.54
N GLY A 82 12.69 -5.27 0.80
CA GLY A 82 11.95 -4.28 0.02
C GLY A 82 12.43 -2.86 0.27
N TYR A 83 11.80 -1.91 -0.41
CA TYR A 83 12.11 -0.50 -0.27
C TYR A 83 11.05 0.16 0.60
N ALA A 84 11.46 0.65 1.77
CA ALA A 84 10.63 1.53 2.57
C ALA A 84 10.66 2.93 1.97
N GLU A 85 9.48 3.52 1.77
CA GLU A 85 9.28 4.78 1.07
C GLU A 85 8.51 5.75 1.97
N PHE A 86 9.05 6.95 2.17
CA PHE A 86 8.40 8.01 2.94
C PHE A 86 7.55 8.86 2.00
N TRP A 87 6.32 9.17 2.42
CA TRP A 87 5.36 9.89 1.61
C TRP A 87 4.71 11.02 2.40
N GLU A 88 4.48 12.15 1.73
CA GLU A 88 3.50 13.15 2.14
C GLU A 88 2.24 12.96 1.31
N LYS A 89 1.16 12.52 1.95
CA LYS A 89 -0.13 12.29 1.33
C LYS A 89 -1.04 13.48 1.58
N SER A 90 -1.50 14.10 0.51
CA SER A 90 -2.53 15.12 0.57
C SER A 90 -3.85 14.62 0.02
N ILE A 91 -4.93 14.91 0.73
CA ILE A 91 -6.30 14.58 0.29
C ILE A 91 -7.05 15.88 0.01
N CYS A 92 -7.55 15.99 -1.22
CA CYS A 92 -8.41 17.09 -1.63
C CYS A 92 -9.86 16.58 -1.73
N GLU A 93 -10.64 16.88 -0.69
CA GLU A 93 -12.08 16.59 -0.65
C GLU A 93 -12.89 17.67 -1.37
N GLY A 94 -14.12 17.36 -1.74
CA GLY A 94 -15.05 18.33 -2.34
C GLY A 94 -14.73 18.72 -3.78
N LEU A 95 -13.59 18.29 -4.32
CA LEU A 95 -13.38 18.20 -5.75
C LEU A 95 -14.26 17.05 -6.25
N HIS A 96 -15.53 17.33 -6.57
CA HIS A 96 -16.23 16.58 -7.61
C HIS A 96 -15.46 16.79 -8.92
N ALA A 97 -14.28 16.18 -9.01
CA ALA A 97 -13.38 16.31 -10.12
C ALA A 97 -13.99 15.49 -11.24
N ASN A 98 -15.01 16.08 -11.87
CA ASN A 98 -15.28 15.86 -13.28
C ASN A 98 -14.08 16.47 -14.01
N LEU A 99 -12.95 15.76 -13.97
CA LEU A 99 -11.83 16.07 -14.84
C LEU A 99 -12.43 16.12 -16.25
N PRO A 100 -12.19 17.19 -17.02
CA PRO A 100 -12.77 17.30 -18.34
C PRO A 100 -12.48 16.04 -19.15
N ASN A 101 -13.43 15.56 -19.95
CA ASN A 101 -13.26 14.32 -20.71
C ASN A 101 -11.98 14.32 -21.57
N TYR A 102 -11.55 15.47 -22.08
CA TYR A 102 -10.29 15.58 -22.83
C TYR A 102 -9.04 15.30 -21.97
N VAL A 103 -9.10 15.56 -20.65
CA VAL A 103 -8.03 15.24 -19.70
C VAL A 103 -8.02 13.73 -19.44
N LEU A 104 -9.17 13.12 -19.21
CA LEU A 104 -9.28 11.68 -18.97
C LEU A 104 -8.91 10.86 -20.22
N ASN A 105 -9.32 11.33 -21.39
CA ASN A 105 -9.14 10.64 -22.66
C ASN A 105 -7.78 10.91 -23.33
N ASN A 106 -6.86 11.63 -22.67
CA ASN A 106 -5.54 11.92 -23.23
C ASN A 106 -4.56 10.72 -23.17
N GLY A 107 -5.03 9.55 -22.71
CA GLY A 107 -4.25 8.32 -22.60
C GLY A 107 -3.27 8.27 -21.44
N ARG A 108 -3.27 9.27 -20.54
CA ARG A 108 -2.39 9.30 -19.36
C ARG A 108 -3.07 8.90 -18.07
N TRP A 109 -4.39 8.77 -18.04
CA TRP A 109 -5.12 8.28 -16.87
C TRP A 109 -5.38 6.80 -17.04
N ILE A 110 -4.81 6.00 -16.15
CA ILE A 110 -4.87 4.55 -16.20
C ILE A 110 -5.85 4.07 -15.14
N GLY A 111 -6.91 3.41 -15.59
CA GLY A 111 -7.87 2.74 -14.71
C GLY A 111 -7.24 1.52 -14.07
N VAL A 112 -7.30 1.46 -12.75
CA VAL A 112 -6.84 0.32 -11.97
C VAL A 112 -8.00 -0.18 -11.13
N GLU A 113 -8.49 -1.37 -11.46
CA GLU A 113 -9.44 -2.09 -10.62
C GLU A 113 -8.70 -2.61 -9.39
N LYS A 114 -9.32 -2.48 -8.21
CA LYS A 114 -8.72 -2.85 -6.92
C LYS A 114 -9.74 -3.53 -6.05
N THR A 115 -9.39 -4.70 -5.53
CA THR A 115 -10.08 -5.32 -4.39
C THR A 115 -9.12 -5.43 -3.23
N ARG A 116 -9.37 -4.66 -2.17
CA ARG A 116 -8.46 -4.54 -1.02
C ARG A 116 -9.07 -5.12 0.25
N VAL A 117 -8.25 -5.83 1.00
CA VAL A 117 -8.53 -6.27 2.37
C VAL A 117 -7.41 -5.76 3.27
N GLN A 118 -7.75 -5.26 4.45
CA GLN A 118 -6.77 -4.67 5.37
C GLN A 118 -6.89 -5.23 6.78
N ARG A 119 -5.76 -5.25 7.48
CA ARG A 119 -5.63 -5.40 8.94
C ARG A 119 -4.91 -4.16 9.49
N ARG A 120 -5.11 -3.85 10.77
CA ARG A 120 -4.50 -2.69 11.41
C ARG A 120 -3.92 -3.06 12.78
N TYR A 121 -2.75 -2.49 13.05
CA TYR A 121 -1.97 -2.72 14.25
C TYR A 121 -1.61 -1.40 14.93
N ALA A 122 -1.79 -1.34 16.25
CA ALA A 122 -1.12 -0.40 17.13
C ALA A 122 0.14 -1.05 17.71
N ILE A 123 1.05 -0.22 18.23
CA ILE A 123 2.23 -0.67 18.96
C ILE A 123 2.00 -0.45 20.45
N ALA A 124 2.14 -1.50 21.25
CA ALA A 124 2.09 -1.43 22.70
C ALA A 124 3.45 -0.95 23.28
N ASN A 125 3.46 -0.55 24.56
CA ASN A 125 4.64 0.04 25.21
C ASN A 125 5.88 -0.89 25.22
N ASP A 126 5.68 -2.20 25.10
CA ASP A 126 6.71 -3.25 25.06
C ASP A 126 7.17 -3.60 23.63
N ARG A 127 6.80 -2.79 22.63
CA ARG A 127 7.03 -3.03 21.18
C ARG A 127 6.30 -4.27 20.65
N GLU A 128 5.30 -4.79 21.35
CA GLU A 128 4.39 -5.79 20.81
C GLU A 128 3.34 -5.16 19.88
N ILE A 129 2.81 -5.95 18.95
CA ILE A 129 1.73 -5.51 18.06
C ILE A 129 0.36 -5.88 18.64
N ALA A 130 -0.55 -4.92 18.68
CA ALA A 130 -1.94 -5.13 19.09
C ALA A 130 -2.87 -4.87 17.90
N PRO A 131 -3.73 -5.82 17.51
CA PRO A 131 -4.73 -5.56 16.47
C PRO A 131 -5.75 -4.52 16.98
N ILE A 132 -6.12 -3.56 16.14
CA ILE A 132 -7.10 -2.51 16.49
C ILE A 132 -8.16 -2.35 15.40
N SER A 133 -9.34 -1.84 15.78
CA SER A 133 -10.41 -1.61 14.83
C SER A 133 -10.10 -0.43 13.89
N PHE A 134 -10.68 -0.46 12.69
CA PHE A 134 -10.60 0.67 11.76
C PHE A 134 -11.39 1.90 12.25
N SER A 135 -12.36 1.71 13.16
CA SER A 135 -13.12 2.80 13.81
C SER A 135 -12.33 3.50 14.92
N GLU A 136 -11.29 2.87 15.47
CA GLU A 136 -10.43 3.41 16.52
C GLU A 136 -9.30 4.19 15.84
N MET A 137 -9.60 5.40 15.37
CA MET A 137 -8.66 6.25 14.63
C MET A 137 -7.72 7.08 15.52
N ASN A 138 -7.50 6.67 16.77
CA ASN A 138 -6.69 7.43 17.71
C ASN A 138 -5.26 6.88 17.74
N GLY A 139 -4.29 7.68 17.26
CA GLY A 139 -2.86 7.43 17.45
C GLY A 139 -2.09 6.98 16.21
N THR A 140 -0.93 6.37 16.46
CA THR A 140 0.03 5.89 15.45
C THR A 140 -0.08 4.37 15.32
N GLY A 141 0.06 3.85 14.10
CA GLY A 141 0.05 2.42 13.86
C GLY A 141 0.50 2.05 12.46
N CYS A 142 0.24 0.81 12.07
CA CYS A 142 0.54 0.31 10.73
C CYS A 142 -0.61 -0.53 10.18
N ASN A 143 -0.98 -0.26 8.94
CA ASN A 143 -1.92 -1.10 8.19
C ASN A 143 -1.15 -2.16 7.42
N LEU A 144 -1.64 -3.40 7.42
CA LEU A 144 -1.26 -4.43 6.47
C LEU A 144 -2.36 -4.54 5.41
N GLU A 145 -2.01 -4.49 4.13
CA GLU A 145 -2.95 -4.58 3.02
C GLU A 145 -2.61 -5.76 2.10
N LEU A 146 -3.60 -6.59 1.78
CA LEU A 146 -3.56 -7.50 0.64
C LEU A 146 -4.54 -6.98 -0.42
N THR A 147 -4.04 -6.68 -1.60
CA THR A 147 -4.84 -6.07 -2.68
C THR A 147 -4.70 -6.87 -3.96
N LYS A 148 -5.82 -7.21 -4.59
CA LYS A 148 -5.88 -7.66 -5.99
C LYS A 148 -6.05 -6.45 -6.88
N LEU A 149 -5.33 -6.42 -7.99
CA LEU A 149 -5.29 -5.32 -8.95
C LEU A 149 -5.57 -5.86 -10.34
N ALA A 150 -6.23 -5.06 -11.19
CA ALA A 150 -6.29 -5.32 -12.61
C ALA A 150 -6.13 -4.04 -13.44
N ILE A 151 -5.40 -4.16 -14.55
CA ILE A 151 -5.27 -3.13 -15.61
C ILE A 151 -5.49 -3.86 -16.93
N ASP A 152 -6.44 -3.41 -17.75
CA ASP A 152 -6.73 -3.98 -19.07
C ASP A 152 -6.83 -5.53 -19.07
N GLY A 153 -7.46 -6.09 -18.02
CA GLY A 153 -7.63 -7.52 -17.82
C GLY A 153 -6.40 -8.25 -17.23
N GLN A 154 -5.22 -7.63 -17.21
CA GLN A 154 -4.03 -8.20 -16.59
C GLN A 154 -4.16 -8.19 -15.06
N GLN A 155 -4.03 -9.37 -14.45
CA GLN A 155 -4.16 -9.54 -13.01
C GLN A 155 -2.82 -9.31 -12.31
N TRP A 156 -2.88 -8.61 -11.19
CA TRP A 156 -1.77 -8.34 -10.30
C TRP A 156 -2.24 -8.42 -8.85
N TRP A 157 -1.30 -8.49 -7.92
CA TRP A 157 -1.59 -8.36 -6.49
C TRP A 157 -0.45 -7.71 -5.74
N THR A 158 -0.78 -7.14 -4.58
CA THR A 158 0.19 -6.54 -3.68
C THR A 158 0.01 -6.98 -2.25
N LEU A 159 1.11 -7.15 -1.54
CA LEU A 159 1.16 -7.05 -0.08
C LEU A 159 1.82 -5.71 0.27
N ALA A 160 1.26 -4.98 1.24
CA ALA A 160 1.81 -3.70 1.65
C ALA A 160 1.66 -3.42 3.14
N LEU A 161 2.63 -2.70 3.70
CA LEU A 161 2.53 -2.02 4.98
C LEU A 161 2.42 -0.51 4.76
N GLU A 162 1.55 0.15 5.51
CA GLU A 162 1.43 1.62 5.53
C GLU A 162 1.36 2.08 6.99
N ALA A 163 2.47 2.64 7.49
CA ALA A 163 2.51 3.29 8.80
C ALA A 163 1.85 4.68 8.71
N PHE A 164 1.06 5.01 9.73
CA PHE A 164 0.30 6.26 9.85
C PHE A 164 0.40 6.81 11.27
N GLY A 165 0.14 8.11 11.43
CA GLY A 165 0.17 8.80 12.72
C GLY A 165 1.25 9.88 12.75
N GLU A 166 1.93 10.00 13.89
CA GLU A 166 2.94 11.05 14.12
C GLU A 166 4.25 10.73 13.39
N ALA A 167 4.80 11.71 12.67
CA ALA A 167 5.97 11.55 11.82
C ALA A 167 7.19 10.87 12.51
N PRO A 168 7.56 11.22 13.76
CA PRO A 168 8.69 10.59 14.45
C PRO A 168 8.52 9.09 14.70
N LEU A 169 7.28 8.59 14.72
CA LEU A 169 6.95 7.21 15.10
C LEU A 169 6.67 6.31 13.89
N LEU A 170 6.60 6.85 12.67
CA LEU A 170 6.19 6.08 11.49
C LEU A 170 7.17 4.95 11.16
N TRP A 171 8.47 5.23 11.23
CA TRP A 171 9.49 4.23 10.94
C TRP A 171 9.43 3.08 11.95
N ASP A 172 9.47 3.41 13.25
CA ASP A 172 9.38 2.43 14.33
C ASP A 172 8.11 1.58 14.22
N SER A 173 6.98 2.20 13.86
CA SER A 173 5.72 1.51 13.67
C SER A 173 5.77 0.49 12.54
N LEU A 174 6.34 0.89 11.40
CA LEU A 174 6.52 -0.01 10.25
C LEU A 174 7.49 -1.13 10.59
N GLU A 175 8.63 -0.81 11.20
CA GLU A 175 9.69 -1.75 11.55
C GLU A 175 9.18 -2.84 12.51
N ILE A 176 8.51 -2.43 13.59
CA ILE A 176 7.96 -3.35 14.59
C ILE A 176 6.93 -4.27 13.94
N VAL A 177 5.98 -3.72 13.19
CA VAL A 177 4.91 -4.53 12.57
C VAL A 177 5.47 -5.46 11.50
N ALA A 178 6.37 -4.99 10.64
CA ALA A 178 7.01 -5.83 9.64
C ALA A 178 7.82 -6.97 10.28
N THR A 179 8.54 -6.69 11.37
CA THR A 179 9.30 -7.70 12.13
C THR A 179 8.38 -8.82 12.64
N HIS A 180 7.28 -8.48 13.33
CA HIS A 180 6.34 -9.47 13.85
C HIS A 180 5.66 -10.27 12.73
N LEU A 181 5.20 -9.60 11.68
CA LEU A 181 4.48 -10.26 10.59
C LEU A 181 5.39 -11.20 9.78
N SER A 182 6.66 -10.83 9.58
CA SER A 182 7.62 -11.65 8.84
C SER A 182 7.86 -13.03 9.47
N GLN A 183 7.72 -13.15 10.81
CA GLN A 183 7.92 -14.39 11.55
C GLN A 183 6.83 -15.44 11.26
N THR A 184 5.61 -14.99 10.98
CA THR A 184 4.46 -15.89 10.70
C THR A 184 4.21 -16.11 9.21
N TYR A 185 4.93 -15.37 8.36
CA TYR A 185 4.79 -15.44 6.91
C TYR A 185 5.16 -16.84 6.38
N PRO A 186 4.48 -17.37 5.34
CA PRO A 186 4.75 -18.72 4.84
C PRO A 186 6.23 -18.96 4.49
N ASP A 187 6.83 -20.01 5.07
CA ASP A 187 8.28 -20.26 5.01
C ASP A 187 8.82 -20.50 3.59
N ASN A 188 7.99 -20.98 2.67
CA ASN A 188 8.37 -21.29 1.30
C ASN A 188 8.26 -20.09 0.34
N LEU A 189 7.90 -18.90 0.84
CA LEU A 189 7.67 -17.70 0.03
C LEU A 189 8.58 -16.55 0.48
N HIS A 190 8.97 -15.73 -0.47
CA HIS A 190 9.86 -14.59 -0.25
C HIS A 190 9.26 -13.33 -0.88
N LEU A 191 9.39 -12.22 -0.17
CA LEU A 191 9.12 -10.90 -0.70
C LEU A 191 10.47 -10.29 -1.11
N SER A 192 10.68 -10.18 -2.42
CA SER A 192 11.95 -9.73 -3.00
C SER A 192 11.96 -8.22 -3.20
N ARG A 193 13.13 -7.60 -3.00
CA ARG A 193 13.36 -6.19 -3.32
C ARG A 193 13.06 -5.84 -4.78
N SER A 194 13.20 -6.81 -5.70
CA SER A 194 12.91 -6.59 -7.13
C SER A 194 11.44 -6.39 -7.44
N ALA A 195 10.56 -6.86 -6.55
CA ALA A 195 9.11 -6.67 -6.62
C ALA A 195 8.66 -5.45 -5.78
N SER A 196 9.59 -4.77 -5.09
CA SER A 196 9.26 -3.73 -4.13
C SER A 196 9.45 -2.34 -4.74
N PHE A 197 8.34 -1.63 -4.88
CA PHE A 197 8.28 -0.29 -5.45
C PHE A 197 6.90 0.32 -5.22
N ALA A 198 6.73 1.59 -5.60
CA ALA A 198 5.46 2.31 -5.55
C ALA A 198 4.59 2.11 -6.80
N TYR A 199 3.34 2.57 -6.72
CA TYR A 199 2.38 2.56 -7.84
C TYR A 199 2.91 3.19 -9.14
N PRO A 200 3.57 4.38 -9.14
CA PRO A 200 4.09 4.95 -10.39
C PRO A 200 5.05 4.01 -11.13
N LYS A 201 5.97 3.37 -10.40
CA LYS A 201 6.89 2.41 -10.99
C LYS A 201 6.18 1.13 -11.43
N TRP A 202 5.21 0.65 -10.64
CA TRP A 202 4.40 -0.49 -11.02
C TRP A 202 3.64 -0.25 -12.33
N LEU A 203 3.06 0.94 -12.54
CA LEU A 203 2.33 1.26 -13.77
C LEU A 203 3.24 1.10 -15.00
N GLU A 204 4.50 1.52 -14.92
CA GLU A 204 5.47 1.30 -16.02
C GLU A 204 5.67 -0.20 -16.31
N VAL A 205 5.78 -1.02 -15.26
CA VAL A 205 5.98 -2.46 -15.40
C VAL A 205 4.73 -3.14 -15.96
N ALA A 206 3.54 -2.77 -15.46
CA ALA A 206 2.27 -3.38 -15.85
C ALA A 206 1.85 -2.99 -17.28
N ILE A 207 2.09 -1.76 -17.70
CA ILE A 207 1.75 -1.29 -19.06
C ILE A 207 2.71 -1.88 -20.11
N ALA A 208 3.94 -2.21 -19.71
CA ALA A 208 4.94 -2.81 -20.59
C ALA A 208 4.83 -4.34 -20.72
N ALA A 209 4.01 -5.00 -19.90
CA ALA A 209 3.83 -6.45 -19.85
C ALA A 209 2.80 -6.95 -20.88
#